data_AF-A0A8B6D8E8-F1
#
_entry.id   AF-A0A8B6D8E8-F1
#
_cell.length_a   1.000
_cell.length_b   1.000
_cell.length_c   1.000
_cell.angle_alpha   90.00
_cell.angle_beta   90.00
_cell.angle_gamma   90.00
#
_symmetry.space_group_name_H-M   'P 1'
#
loop_
_entity.id
_entity.type
_entity.pdbx_description
1 polymer ?
#
loop_
_entity_poly.entity_id
_entity_poly.type
_entity_poly.pdbx_seq_one_letter_code
_entity_poly.pdbx_strand_id
1 'polypeptide(L)'
;GKALEDTHSLHITVSCFQKNTWGDLMEKLMPRALQVAIEEDVDFRKGLPRDYMDVMGIANSDIDNPQRKVFLRKIQQLMTKLISYAPVDSACDQLSKHYIHDSLPPVLSEAEKSCSVHGDGERWEKSKNCVVGTAEMEPDTQIKIIRKGVLRLLTEDDDVRIYHSLDNSRLYHGSDPQYIEISAEAGPAVEYLLHSYPEYVAVDSLPLGTLDEKIAIASILYDHGLLLTSEPLDPIDDEESSGEPDNC
;
A
#
# COMPACT_ATOMS: atom_id res chain seq x y z
N GLY A 1 -24.17 26.55 -8.99
CA GLY A 1 -25.46 26.79 -8.28
C GLY A 1 -26.10 28.05 -8.82
N LYS A 2 -27.43 28.11 -8.87
CA LYS A 2 -28.17 29.36 -9.07
C LYS A 2 -28.80 29.74 -7.73
N ALA A 3 -28.57 30.96 -7.28
CA ALA A 3 -29.29 31.55 -6.15
C ALA A 3 -30.28 32.61 -6.68
N LEU A 4 -31.36 32.86 -5.92
CA LEU A 4 -32.28 33.96 -6.19
C LEU A 4 -31.59 35.31 -5.88
N GLU A 5 -32.16 36.42 -6.38
CA GLU A 5 -31.73 37.75 -5.97
C GLU A 5 -31.82 37.90 -4.44
N ASP A 6 -30.82 38.58 -3.87
CA ASP A 6 -30.63 38.82 -2.43
C ASP A 6 -30.46 37.58 -1.53
N THR A 7 -30.08 36.43 -2.09
CA THR A 7 -29.84 35.21 -1.30
C THR A 7 -28.45 34.63 -1.57
N HIS A 8 -27.67 34.42 -0.49
CA HIS A 8 -26.42 33.68 -0.58
C HIS A 8 -26.66 32.17 -0.55
N SER A 9 -25.90 31.41 -1.32
CA SER A 9 -25.91 29.94 -1.29
C SER A 9 -24.52 29.44 -0.91
N LEU A 10 -24.45 28.67 0.18
CA LEU A 10 -23.25 27.96 0.62
C LEU A 10 -23.50 26.46 0.54
N HIS A 11 -22.67 25.76 -0.21
CA HIS A 11 -22.71 24.30 -0.30
C HIS A 11 -21.28 23.77 -0.34
N ILE A 12 -21.11 22.55 0.15
CA ILE A 12 -19.89 21.77 0.02
C ILE A 12 -20.23 20.58 -0.86
N THR A 13 -19.47 20.38 -1.93
CA THR A 13 -19.58 19.20 -2.79
C THR A 13 -18.49 18.22 -2.42
N VAL A 14 -18.88 17.01 -2.03
CA VAL A 14 -17.96 15.90 -1.82
C VAL A 14 -18.01 15.03 -3.06
N SER A 15 -16.89 14.92 -3.76
CA SER A 15 -16.72 14.07 -4.95
C SER A 15 -15.76 12.94 -4.65
N CYS A 16 -16.06 11.73 -5.13
CA CYS A 16 -15.21 10.56 -4.98
C CYS A 16 -15.27 9.70 -6.26
N PHE A 17 -14.53 8.59 -6.27
CA PHE A 17 -14.57 7.59 -7.34
C PHE A 17 -13.97 8.03 -8.70
N GLN A 18 -13.12 9.06 -8.68
CA GLN A 18 -12.34 9.45 -9.85
C GLN A 18 -11.29 8.36 -10.18
N LYS A 19 -11.21 7.95 -11.45
CA LYS A 19 -10.26 6.93 -11.95
C LYS A 19 -10.29 5.59 -11.17
N ASN A 20 -11.48 5.17 -10.74
CA ASN A 20 -11.68 3.92 -10.02
C ASN A 20 -12.75 3.03 -10.68
N THR A 21 -12.61 2.79 -11.99
CA THR A 21 -13.52 1.98 -12.80
C THR A 21 -12.89 0.64 -13.18
N TRP A 22 -13.71 -0.30 -13.67
CA TRP A 22 -13.19 -1.52 -14.30
C TRP A 22 -12.25 -1.23 -15.48
N GLY A 23 -12.43 -0.10 -16.18
CA GLY A 23 -11.52 0.34 -17.23
C GLY A 23 -10.13 0.68 -16.69
N ASP A 24 -10.06 1.44 -15.59
CA ASP A 24 -8.79 1.81 -14.95
C ASP A 24 -8.02 0.55 -14.47
N LEU A 25 -8.73 -0.44 -13.93
CA LEU A 25 -8.12 -1.73 -13.58
C LEU A 25 -7.60 -2.47 -14.82
N MET A 26 -8.39 -2.51 -15.90
CA MET A 26 -7.98 -3.18 -17.15
C MET A 26 -6.78 -2.49 -17.81
N GLU A 27 -6.64 -1.17 -17.69
CA GLU A 27 -5.47 -0.42 -18.17
C GLU A 27 -4.18 -0.84 -17.45
N LYS A 28 -4.26 -1.25 -16.17
CA LYS A 28 -3.13 -1.82 -15.43
C LYS A 28 -2.92 -3.30 -15.73
N LEU A 29 -4.01 -4.06 -15.82
CA LEU A 29 -3.98 -5.53 -15.95
C LEU A 29 -3.52 -6.00 -17.33
N MET A 30 -4.09 -5.43 -18.40
CA MET A 30 -3.94 -5.94 -19.76
C MET A 30 -2.50 -5.88 -20.29
N PRO A 31 -1.72 -4.78 -20.09
CA PRO A 31 -0.35 -4.73 -20.54
C PRO A 31 0.52 -5.80 -19.87
N ARG A 32 0.34 -6.03 -18.56
CA ARG A 32 1.12 -7.03 -17.84
C ARG A 32 0.72 -8.45 -18.22
N ALA A 33 -0.58 -8.73 -18.36
CA ALA A 33 -1.07 -10.02 -18.84
C ALA A 33 -0.46 -10.38 -20.21
N LEU A 34 -0.35 -9.39 -21.11
CA LEU A 34 0.24 -9.59 -22.43
C LEU A 34 1.74 -9.87 -22.37
N GLN A 35 2.48 -9.17 -21.51
CA GLN A 35 3.91 -9.44 -21.30
C GLN A 35 4.15 -10.87 -20.81
N VAL A 36 3.41 -11.29 -19.78
CA VAL A 36 3.50 -12.66 -19.25
C VAL A 36 3.15 -13.69 -20.33
N ALA A 37 2.08 -13.48 -21.08
CA ALA A 37 1.70 -14.37 -22.18
C ALA A 37 2.78 -14.45 -23.29
N ILE A 38 3.44 -13.33 -23.61
CA ILE A 38 4.55 -13.30 -24.57
C ILE A 38 5.77 -14.06 -24.05
N GLU A 39 6.03 -14.06 -22.75
CA GLU A 39 7.16 -14.77 -22.11
C GLU A 39 6.90 -16.28 -22.00
N GLU A 40 5.67 -16.68 -21.72
CA GLU A 40 5.34 -18.07 -21.39
C GLU A 40 4.76 -18.88 -22.56
N ASP A 41 4.10 -18.24 -23.52
CA ASP A 41 3.31 -18.93 -24.55
C ASP A 41 3.74 -18.59 -25.98
N VAL A 42 4.21 -19.62 -26.68
CA VAL A 42 4.67 -19.50 -28.07
C VAL A 42 3.58 -19.02 -29.02
N ASP A 43 2.29 -19.25 -28.72
CA ASP A 43 1.19 -18.78 -29.57
C ASP A 43 1.16 -17.25 -29.70
N PHE A 44 1.56 -16.52 -28.65
CA PHE A 44 1.68 -15.06 -28.65
C PHE A 44 2.97 -14.57 -29.33
N ARG A 45 3.96 -15.45 -29.53
CA ARG A 45 5.23 -15.16 -30.24
C ARG A 45 5.23 -15.55 -31.71
N LYS A 46 4.19 -16.23 -32.19
CA LYS A 46 4.07 -16.61 -33.61
C LYS A 46 3.97 -15.37 -34.50
N GLY A 47 4.74 -15.37 -35.58
CA GLY A 47 4.71 -14.29 -36.57
C GLY A 47 3.32 -14.15 -37.21
N LEU A 48 2.97 -12.91 -37.55
CA LEU A 48 1.74 -12.62 -38.29
C LEU A 48 1.80 -13.20 -39.72
N PRO A 49 0.65 -13.52 -40.34
CA PRO A 49 0.58 -13.86 -41.76
C PRO A 49 1.20 -12.75 -42.62
N ARG A 50 1.98 -13.10 -43.65
CA ARG A 50 2.71 -12.11 -44.47
C ARG A 50 1.79 -11.18 -45.26
N ASP A 51 0.59 -11.65 -45.58
CA ASP A 51 -0.46 -11.01 -46.37
C ASP A 51 -1.52 -10.31 -45.51
N TYR A 52 -1.31 -10.18 -44.18
CA TYR A 52 -2.34 -9.61 -43.30
C TYR A 52 -2.75 -8.18 -43.68
N MET A 53 -1.84 -7.40 -44.29
CA MET A 53 -2.10 -6.03 -44.73
C MET A 53 -3.09 -5.95 -45.91
N ASP A 54 -3.16 -7.00 -46.73
CA ASP A 54 -4.08 -7.07 -47.88
C ASP A 54 -5.50 -7.44 -47.45
N VAL A 55 -5.67 -7.90 -46.20
CA VAL A 55 -6.92 -8.47 -45.67
C VAL A 55 -7.48 -7.68 -44.48
N MET A 56 -6.60 -7.03 -43.71
CA MET A 56 -6.93 -6.24 -42.52
C MET A 56 -6.78 -4.73 -42.79
N GLY A 57 -7.20 -3.90 -41.85
CA GLY A 57 -7.16 -2.43 -41.97
C GLY A 57 -8.49 -1.81 -42.44
N ILE A 58 -8.55 -0.48 -42.39
CA ILE A 58 -9.76 0.31 -42.68
C ILE A 58 -10.22 0.11 -44.13
N ALA A 59 -9.28 0.08 -45.09
CA ALA A 59 -9.60 -0.12 -46.50
C ALA A 59 -10.29 -1.47 -46.80
N ASN A 60 -10.11 -2.46 -45.90
CA ASN A 60 -10.63 -3.82 -46.04
C ASN A 60 -11.73 -4.15 -45.02
N SER A 61 -12.28 -3.15 -44.29
CA SER A 61 -13.21 -3.42 -43.18
C SER A 61 -14.54 -4.02 -43.63
N ASP A 62 -15.02 -3.58 -44.79
CA ASP A 62 -16.36 -3.88 -45.31
C ASP A 62 -16.37 -5.00 -46.36
N ILE A 63 -15.18 -5.53 -46.70
CA ILE A 63 -15.02 -6.61 -47.66
C ILE A 63 -15.26 -7.94 -46.95
N ASP A 64 -16.23 -8.74 -47.45
CA ASP A 64 -16.44 -10.10 -46.95
C ASP A 64 -15.32 -11.03 -47.45
N ASN A 65 -14.24 -11.13 -46.67
CA ASN A 65 -13.10 -11.99 -46.95
C ASN A 65 -13.01 -13.15 -45.92
N PRO A 66 -13.02 -14.42 -46.36
CA PRO A 66 -12.82 -15.57 -45.47
C PRO A 66 -11.53 -15.52 -44.64
N GLN A 67 -10.42 -15.01 -45.20
CA GLN A 67 -9.15 -14.86 -44.49
C GLN A 67 -9.27 -13.83 -43.35
N ARG A 68 -10.05 -12.75 -43.54
CA ARG A 68 -10.34 -11.77 -42.48
C ARG A 68 -11.08 -12.43 -41.32
N LYS A 69 -12.08 -13.27 -41.61
CA LYS A 69 -12.81 -14.04 -40.58
C LYS A 69 -11.89 -14.98 -39.81
N VAL A 70 -10.93 -15.63 -40.48
CA VAL A 70 -9.92 -16.49 -39.83
C VAL A 70 -8.97 -15.67 -38.94
N PHE A 71 -8.51 -14.50 -39.42
CA PHE A 71 -7.66 -13.61 -38.65
C PHE A 71 -8.34 -13.11 -37.37
N LEU A 72 -9.59 -12.61 -37.49
CA LEU A 72 -10.38 -12.15 -36.34
C LEU A 72 -10.64 -13.28 -35.33
N ARG A 73 -10.90 -14.50 -35.81
CA ARG A 73 -11.05 -15.67 -34.93
C ARG A 73 -9.76 -15.96 -34.16
N LYS A 74 -8.59 -15.82 -34.79
CA LYS A 74 -7.30 -16.00 -34.10
C LYS A 74 -7.09 -14.93 -33.04
N ILE A 75 -7.42 -13.66 -33.31
CA ILE A 75 -7.38 -12.59 -32.30
C ILE A 75 -8.31 -12.90 -31.13
N GLN A 76 -9.56 -13.30 -31.39
CA GLN A 76 -10.51 -13.68 -30.34
C GLN A 76 -9.97 -14.82 -29.46
N GLN A 77 -9.40 -15.85 -30.08
CA GLN A 77 -8.79 -16.97 -29.36
C GLN A 77 -7.63 -16.51 -28.45
N LEU A 78 -6.75 -15.65 -28.95
CA LEU A 78 -5.64 -15.10 -28.16
C LEU A 78 -6.15 -14.22 -27.01
N MET A 79 -7.16 -13.38 -27.25
CA MET A 79 -7.79 -12.56 -26.20
C MET A 79 -8.45 -13.41 -25.11
N THR A 80 -9.13 -14.50 -25.47
CA THR A 80 -9.68 -15.45 -24.48
C THR A 80 -8.56 -16.16 -23.71
N LYS A 81 -7.48 -16.54 -24.41
CA LYS A 81 -6.31 -17.19 -23.78
C LYS A 81 -5.57 -16.24 -22.83
N LEU A 82 -5.57 -14.93 -23.12
CA LEU A 82 -4.90 -13.92 -22.31
C LEU A 82 -5.38 -13.88 -20.84
N ILE A 83 -6.65 -14.25 -20.59
CA ILE A 83 -7.25 -14.27 -19.26
C ILE A 83 -6.46 -15.18 -18.29
N SER A 84 -5.89 -16.29 -18.78
CA SER A 84 -5.11 -17.21 -17.93
C SER A 84 -3.75 -16.64 -17.49
N TYR A 85 -3.30 -15.56 -18.12
CA TYR A 85 -2.02 -14.90 -17.80
C TYR A 85 -2.23 -13.59 -17.03
N ALA A 86 -3.47 -13.25 -16.67
CA ALA A 86 -3.80 -11.96 -16.08
C ALA A 86 -3.44 -11.92 -14.57
N PRO A 87 -2.47 -11.09 -14.14
CA PRO A 87 -2.10 -10.97 -12.74
C PRO A 87 -3.04 -10.00 -12.01
N VAL A 88 -4.25 -10.48 -11.72
CA VAL A 88 -5.34 -9.64 -11.17
C VAL A 88 -4.97 -9.00 -9.84
N ASP A 89 -4.37 -9.76 -8.92
CA ASP A 89 -4.02 -9.24 -7.59
C ASP A 89 -2.97 -8.12 -7.68
N SER A 90 -1.90 -8.34 -8.46
CA SER A 90 -0.89 -7.31 -8.70
C SER A 90 -1.47 -6.05 -9.34
N ALA A 91 -2.41 -6.17 -10.28
CA ALA A 91 -3.08 -5.01 -10.87
C ALA A 91 -3.94 -4.25 -9.84
N CYS A 92 -4.64 -4.98 -8.95
CA CYS A 92 -5.38 -4.41 -7.83
C CYS A 92 -4.47 -3.71 -6.83
N ASP A 93 -3.29 -4.25 -6.54
CA ASP A 93 -2.31 -3.64 -5.66
C ASP A 93 -1.75 -2.35 -6.24
N GLN A 94 -1.44 -2.32 -7.54
CA GLN A 94 -1.00 -1.12 -8.23
C GLN A 94 -2.07 -0.03 -8.26
N LEU A 95 -3.35 -0.40 -8.38
CA LEU A 95 -4.45 0.56 -8.24
C LEU A 95 -4.61 1.02 -6.77
N SER A 96 -4.43 0.12 -5.81
CA SER A 96 -4.51 0.42 -4.39
C SER A 96 -3.37 1.35 -3.93
N LYS A 97 -2.18 1.22 -4.51
CA LYS A 97 -1.05 2.14 -4.30
C LYS A 97 -1.45 3.57 -4.64
N HIS A 98 -2.11 3.79 -5.77
CA HIS A 98 -2.62 5.11 -6.13
C HIS A 98 -3.64 5.61 -5.11
N TYR A 99 -4.58 4.75 -4.69
CA TYR A 99 -5.56 5.10 -3.65
C TYR A 99 -4.91 5.53 -2.33
N ILE A 100 -3.86 4.82 -1.89
CA ILE A 100 -3.12 5.16 -0.67
C ILE A 100 -2.42 6.51 -0.85
N HIS A 101 -1.79 6.78 -1.99
CA HIS A 101 -1.15 8.07 -2.27
C HIS A 101 -2.13 9.24 -2.38
N ASP A 102 -3.32 8.99 -2.94
CA ASP A 102 -4.40 9.99 -3.07
C ASP A 102 -5.12 10.28 -1.73
N SER A 103 -4.95 9.41 -0.73
CA SER A 103 -5.65 9.52 0.55
C SER A 103 -5.11 10.67 1.40
N LEU A 104 -6.00 11.34 2.14
CA LEU A 104 -5.57 12.25 3.19
C LEU A 104 -4.93 11.46 4.35
N PRO A 105 -3.99 12.06 5.09
CA PRO A 105 -3.50 11.45 6.32
C PRO A 105 -4.65 11.28 7.32
N PRO A 106 -4.68 10.17 8.08
CA PRO A 106 -5.74 9.92 9.03
C PRO A 106 -5.70 10.93 10.17
N VAL A 107 -6.87 11.35 10.64
CA VAL A 107 -7.00 12.20 11.83
C VAL A 107 -7.13 11.31 13.06
N LEU A 108 -6.04 11.15 13.82
CA LEU A 108 -5.99 10.32 15.02
C LEU A 108 -6.72 10.99 16.20
N SER A 109 -7.46 10.19 16.95
CA SER A 109 -8.06 10.53 18.24
C SER A 109 -6.98 10.61 19.33
N GLU A 110 -7.28 11.28 20.44
CA GLU A 110 -6.34 11.37 21.56
C GLU A 110 -5.99 10.00 22.16
N ALA A 111 -6.94 9.05 22.17
CA ALA A 111 -6.69 7.68 22.61
C ALA A 111 -5.77 6.90 21.65
N GLU A 112 -5.87 7.13 20.33
CA GLU A 112 -4.95 6.53 19.37
C GLU A 112 -3.55 7.16 19.51
N LYS A 113 -3.45 8.47 19.73
CA LYS A 113 -2.16 9.14 19.95
C LYS A 113 -1.48 8.64 21.22
N SER A 114 -2.20 8.45 22.32
CA SER A 114 -1.61 8.01 23.59
C SER A 114 -1.04 6.58 23.55
N CYS A 115 -1.44 5.76 22.58
CA CYS A 115 -0.96 4.38 22.42
C CYS A 115 -0.20 4.18 21.10
N SER A 116 0.38 5.25 20.55
CA SER A 116 1.24 5.20 19.36
C SER A 116 2.39 6.20 19.50
N VAL A 117 3.38 6.08 18.61
CA VAL A 117 4.51 7.01 18.52
C VAL A 117 4.08 8.47 18.35
N HIS A 118 2.86 8.74 17.87
CA HIS A 118 2.33 10.09 17.67
C HIS A 118 2.02 10.87 18.95
N GLY A 119 1.89 10.18 20.09
CA GLY A 119 1.71 10.81 21.40
C GLY A 119 2.72 10.34 22.45
N ASP A 120 3.28 9.15 22.28
CA ASP A 120 4.17 8.51 23.26
C ASP A 120 5.57 8.19 22.70
N GLY A 121 5.93 8.77 21.54
CA GLY A 121 7.25 8.59 20.94
C GLY A 121 8.36 9.41 21.60
N GLU A 122 9.59 9.10 21.18
CA GLU A 122 10.81 9.75 21.63
C GLU A 122 10.77 11.27 21.42
N ARG A 123 11.11 12.03 22.46
CA ARG A 123 11.18 13.48 22.41
C ARG A 123 12.33 14.03 23.23
N TRP A 124 12.88 15.15 22.77
CA TRP A 124 13.89 15.88 23.52
C TRP A 124 13.29 16.65 24.70
N GLU A 125 13.67 16.28 25.93
CA GLU A 125 13.26 17.00 27.14
C GLU A 125 14.32 18.03 27.55
N LYS A 126 14.04 19.30 27.29
CA LYS A 126 14.98 20.41 27.54
C LYS A 126 15.43 20.53 29.01
N SER A 127 14.60 20.12 29.97
CA SER A 127 14.92 20.19 31.40
C SER A 127 15.88 19.10 31.84
N LYS A 128 15.76 17.88 31.30
CA LYS A 128 16.67 16.77 31.58
C LYS A 128 17.87 16.72 30.64
N ASN A 129 17.83 17.47 29.55
CA ASN A 129 18.86 17.51 28.50
C ASN A 129 19.16 16.11 27.91
N CYS A 130 18.11 15.28 27.83
CA CYS A 130 18.15 13.93 27.28
C CYS A 130 16.88 13.66 26.45
N VAL A 131 16.91 12.55 25.70
CA VAL A 131 15.72 11.99 25.06
C VAL A 131 14.91 11.27 26.13
N VAL A 132 13.59 11.44 26.11
CA VAL A 132 12.65 10.74 26.98
C VAL A 132 11.54 10.11 26.12
N GLY A 133 10.88 9.08 26.63
CA GLY A 133 9.85 8.35 25.89
C GLY A 133 10.42 7.29 24.95
N THR A 134 11.67 6.86 25.16
CA THR A 134 12.17 5.63 24.56
C THR A 134 11.46 4.47 25.23
N ALA A 135 10.75 3.66 24.46
CA ALA A 135 10.05 2.49 24.97
C ALA A 135 10.33 1.31 24.06
N GLU A 136 10.62 0.15 24.65
CA GLU A 136 10.86 -1.08 23.90
C GLU A 136 9.59 -1.95 23.87
N MET A 137 9.38 -2.63 22.75
CA MET A 137 8.29 -3.58 22.63
C MET A 137 8.66 -4.92 23.28
N GLU A 138 7.86 -5.33 24.27
CA GLU A 138 7.96 -6.66 24.87
C GLU A 138 7.21 -7.73 24.04
N PRO A 139 7.57 -9.01 24.15
CA PRO A 139 6.95 -10.10 23.39
C PRO A 139 5.43 -10.24 23.56
N ASP A 140 4.91 -9.92 24.74
CA ASP A 140 3.48 -10.01 25.08
C ASP A 140 2.71 -8.71 24.79
N THR A 141 3.42 -7.64 24.38
CA THR A 141 2.83 -6.37 23.95
C THR A 141 1.75 -6.63 22.92
N GLN A 142 0.55 -6.14 23.20
CA GLN A 142 -0.61 -6.29 22.33
C GLN A 142 -0.61 -5.16 21.31
N ILE A 143 -0.46 -5.51 20.03
CA ILE A 143 -0.37 -4.57 18.91
C ILE A 143 -1.49 -4.79 17.89
N LYS A 144 -1.82 -3.74 17.14
CA LYS A 144 -2.67 -3.81 15.94
C LYS A 144 -2.36 -2.68 14.98
N ILE A 145 -2.79 -2.79 13.72
CA ILE A 145 -2.70 -1.69 12.75
C ILE A 145 -3.48 -0.47 13.28
N ILE A 146 -2.92 0.73 13.14
CA ILE A 146 -3.49 1.97 13.67
C ILE A 146 -4.89 2.25 13.13
N ARG A 147 -5.08 2.08 11.82
CA ARG A 147 -6.38 2.24 11.16
C ARG A 147 -6.54 1.33 9.95
N LYS A 148 -7.77 0.87 9.74
CA LYS A 148 -8.13 0.09 8.55
C LYS A 148 -7.83 0.88 7.27
N GLY A 149 -7.13 0.24 6.34
CA GLY A 149 -6.87 0.82 5.02
C GLY A 149 -5.84 1.95 5.02
N VAL A 150 -5.12 2.17 6.12
CA VAL A 150 -4.03 3.15 6.18
C VAL A 150 -2.81 2.72 5.38
N LEU A 151 -2.61 1.40 5.23
CA LEU A 151 -1.46 0.79 4.56
C LEU A 151 -1.83 -0.32 3.59
N ARG A 152 -0.93 -0.60 2.64
CA ARG A 152 -0.99 -1.69 1.67
C ARG A 152 0.39 -2.32 1.49
N LEU A 153 0.43 -3.65 1.58
CA LEU A 153 1.59 -4.48 1.28
C LEU A 153 1.59 -4.82 -0.20
N LEU A 154 2.72 -4.66 -0.89
CA LEU A 154 2.86 -5.01 -2.29
C LEU A 154 4.33 -5.18 -2.70
N THR A 155 4.57 -5.96 -3.75
CA THR A 155 5.90 -6.28 -4.26
C THR A 155 6.22 -5.47 -5.51
N GLU A 156 7.39 -4.82 -5.55
CA GLU A 156 7.89 -4.05 -6.69
C GLU A 156 9.37 -4.34 -6.90
N ASP A 157 9.77 -4.75 -8.11
CA ASP A 157 11.17 -5.00 -8.46
C ASP A 157 11.92 -5.94 -7.49
N ASP A 158 11.25 -7.01 -7.04
CA ASP A 158 11.71 -7.97 -6.04
C ASP A 158 11.73 -7.46 -4.57
N ASP A 159 11.45 -6.18 -4.33
CA ASP A 159 11.33 -5.60 -2.99
C ASP A 159 9.90 -5.73 -2.45
N VAL A 160 9.77 -5.97 -1.14
CA VAL A 160 8.48 -5.94 -0.45
C VAL A 160 8.31 -4.58 0.22
N ARG A 161 7.26 -3.85 -0.17
CA ARG A 161 7.01 -2.48 0.30
C ARG A 161 5.64 -2.36 0.98
N ILE A 162 5.60 -1.58 2.04
CA ILE A 162 4.39 -1.19 2.76
C ILE A 162 4.12 0.27 2.44
N TYR A 163 3.18 0.53 1.54
CA TYR A 163 2.72 1.90 1.26
C TYR A 163 1.74 2.33 2.33
N HIS A 164 1.80 3.58 2.77
CA HIS A 164 0.89 4.10 3.78
C HIS A 164 0.50 5.56 3.53
N SER A 165 -0.58 5.98 4.18
CA SER A 165 -1.14 7.34 4.04
C SER A 165 -0.85 8.26 5.24
N LEU A 166 -0.21 7.77 6.31
CA LEU A 166 0.04 8.56 7.52
C LEU A 166 0.81 9.85 7.26
N ASP A 167 1.83 9.77 6.41
CA ASP A 167 2.72 10.88 6.09
C ASP A 167 2.30 11.62 4.81
N ASN A 168 1.09 11.35 4.30
CA ASN A 168 0.58 12.08 3.16
C ASN A 168 0.35 13.56 3.51
N SER A 169 0.65 14.44 2.56
CA SER A 169 0.28 15.84 2.69
C SER A 169 -1.23 16.03 2.64
N ARG A 170 -1.73 17.05 3.35
CA ARG A 170 -3.12 17.53 3.20
C ARG A 170 -3.35 18.26 1.87
N LEU A 171 -2.27 18.66 1.20
CA LEU A 171 -2.30 19.13 -0.18
C LEU A 171 -2.21 17.92 -1.10
N TYR A 172 -3.14 17.80 -2.04
CA TYR A 172 -3.17 16.69 -3.00
C TYR A 172 -1.82 16.56 -3.73
N HIS A 173 -1.20 15.40 -3.62
CA HIS A 173 0.14 15.09 -4.16
C HIS A 173 1.22 16.12 -3.76
N GLY A 174 1.09 16.71 -2.56
CA GLY A 174 2.12 17.60 -2.01
C GLY A 174 3.40 16.87 -1.60
N SER A 175 3.36 15.55 -1.51
CA SER A 175 4.47 14.64 -1.25
C SER A 175 4.41 13.44 -2.21
N ASP A 176 5.58 12.84 -2.45
CA ASP A 176 5.68 11.57 -3.17
C ASP A 176 5.02 10.42 -2.36
N PRO A 177 4.68 9.28 -3.00
CA PRO A 177 4.17 8.11 -2.28
C PRO A 177 5.13 7.66 -1.17
N GLN A 178 4.60 7.46 0.04
CA GLN A 178 5.37 7.03 1.20
C GLN A 178 5.28 5.52 1.37
N TYR A 179 6.43 4.88 1.64
CA TYR A 179 6.51 3.46 1.87
C TYR A 179 7.66 3.08 2.80
N ILE A 180 7.53 1.90 3.40
CA ILE A 180 8.59 1.23 4.17
C ILE A 180 9.00 -0.02 3.39
N GLU A 181 10.29 -0.22 3.20
CA GLU A 181 10.84 -1.45 2.64
C GLU A 181 11.05 -2.46 3.76
N ILE A 182 10.57 -3.69 3.55
CA ILE A 182 10.74 -4.79 4.50
C ILE A 182 11.31 -6.00 3.77
N SER A 183 11.92 -6.91 4.53
CA SER A 183 12.37 -8.17 3.96
C SER A 183 11.17 -9.02 3.53
N ALA A 184 11.36 -9.90 2.54
CA ALA A 184 10.31 -10.79 2.07
C ALA A 184 9.83 -11.75 3.18
N GLU A 185 10.73 -12.12 4.09
CA GLU A 185 10.45 -12.96 5.25
C GLU A 185 9.52 -12.28 6.26
N ALA A 186 9.52 -10.94 6.32
CA ALA A 186 8.65 -10.17 7.21
C ALA A 186 7.22 -9.98 6.67
N GLY A 187 6.98 -10.23 5.37
CA GLY A 187 5.68 -10.09 4.71
C GLY A 187 4.52 -10.79 5.44
N PRO A 188 4.65 -12.08 5.82
CA PRO A 188 3.60 -12.81 6.55
C PRO A 188 3.18 -12.16 7.88
N ALA A 189 4.07 -11.45 8.57
CA ALA A 189 3.72 -10.74 9.81
C ALA A 189 2.79 -9.55 9.54
N VAL A 190 3.05 -8.80 8.47
CA VAL A 190 2.20 -7.68 8.04
C VAL A 190 0.84 -8.19 7.56
N GLU A 191 0.82 -9.29 6.78
CA GLU A 191 -0.42 -9.95 6.36
C GLU A 191 -1.25 -10.40 7.58
N TYR A 192 -0.62 -11.00 8.58
CA TYR A 192 -1.28 -11.42 9.81
C TYR A 192 -1.92 -10.24 10.57
N LEU A 193 -1.22 -9.11 10.69
CA LEU A 193 -1.74 -7.89 11.29
C LEU A 193 -2.92 -7.30 10.50
N LEU A 194 -2.83 -7.30 9.17
CA LEU A 194 -3.91 -6.84 8.29
C LEU A 194 -5.18 -7.68 8.41
N HIS A 195 -5.04 -9.01 8.51
CA HIS A 195 -6.15 -9.93 8.68
C HIS A 195 -6.75 -9.95 10.09
N SER A 196 -5.95 -9.62 11.11
CA SER A 196 -6.39 -9.61 12.50
C SER A 196 -7.09 -8.32 12.91
N TYR A 197 -6.88 -7.21 12.18
CA TYR A 197 -7.54 -5.93 12.47
C TYR A 197 -9.09 -6.07 12.51
N PRO A 198 -9.79 -5.54 13.53
CA PRO A 198 -9.33 -4.57 14.54
C PRO A 198 -8.82 -5.17 15.86
N GLU A 199 -8.67 -6.49 15.93
CA GLU A 199 -8.25 -7.19 17.14
C GLU A 199 -6.77 -6.92 17.42
N TYR A 200 -6.43 -6.92 18.71
CA TYR A 200 -5.05 -6.88 19.17
C TYR A 200 -4.44 -8.29 19.13
N VAL A 201 -3.17 -8.36 18.79
CA VAL A 201 -2.38 -9.59 18.77
C VAL A 201 -1.06 -9.36 19.51
N ALA A 202 -0.53 -10.39 20.16
CA ALA A 202 0.79 -10.30 20.82
C ALA A 202 1.90 -10.21 19.78
N VAL A 203 2.98 -9.47 20.04
CA VAL A 203 4.19 -9.49 19.20
C VAL A 203 4.69 -10.92 18.99
N ASP A 204 4.69 -11.76 20.03
CA ASP A 204 5.12 -13.17 19.92
C ASP A 204 4.18 -14.05 19.08
N SER A 205 2.96 -13.60 18.77
CA SER A 205 2.07 -14.35 17.85
C SER A 205 2.36 -14.10 16.37
N LEU A 206 3.23 -13.14 16.04
CA LEU A 206 3.59 -12.87 14.65
C LEU A 206 4.24 -14.11 13.99
N PRO A 207 3.83 -14.50 12.77
CA PRO A 207 4.28 -15.72 12.10
C PRO A 207 5.70 -15.59 11.52
N LEU A 208 6.69 -15.36 12.37
CA LEU A 208 8.12 -15.29 12.04
C LEU A 208 8.94 -16.31 12.83
N GLY A 209 10.17 -16.56 12.38
CA GLY A 209 11.00 -17.66 12.88
C GLY A 209 11.58 -17.42 14.26
N THR A 210 11.99 -16.19 14.55
CA THR A 210 12.63 -15.81 15.81
C THR A 210 11.90 -14.67 16.50
N LEU A 211 12.04 -14.57 17.82
CA LEU A 211 11.44 -13.47 18.59
C LEU A 211 12.04 -12.11 18.18
N ASP A 212 13.35 -12.07 17.90
CA ASP A 212 14.04 -10.86 17.46
C ASP A 212 13.44 -10.31 16.15
N GLU A 213 13.14 -11.18 15.18
CA GLU A 213 12.46 -10.78 13.94
C GLU A 213 11.06 -10.20 14.20
N LYS A 214 10.30 -10.78 15.14
CA LYS A 214 8.95 -10.32 15.52
C LYS A 214 9.01 -8.94 16.17
N ILE A 215 9.93 -8.75 17.11
CA ILE A 215 10.13 -7.46 17.79
C ILE A 215 10.63 -6.42 16.78
N ALA A 216 11.57 -6.77 15.90
CA ALA A 216 12.12 -5.86 14.90
C ALA A 216 11.04 -5.33 13.95
N ILE A 217 10.20 -6.20 13.36
CA ILE A 217 9.14 -5.74 12.47
C ILE A 217 8.08 -4.92 13.21
N ALA A 218 7.72 -5.31 14.45
CA ALA A 218 6.75 -4.59 15.24
C ALA A 218 7.26 -3.18 15.60
N SER A 219 8.54 -3.06 15.98
CA SER A 219 9.19 -1.78 16.29
C SER A 219 9.23 -0.88 15.06
N ILE A 220 9.69 -1.40 13.90
CA ILE A 220 9.70 -0.64 12.63
C ILE A 220 8.30 -0.08 12.31
N LEU A 221 7.26 -0.91 12.40
CA LEU A 221 5.90 -0.47 12.10
C LEU A 221 5.38 0.54 13.14
N TYR A 222 5.75 0.40 14.41
CA TYR A 222 5.38 1.34 15.47
C TYR A 222 6.06 2.69 15.32
N ASP A 223 7.36 2.71 15.02
CA ASP A 223 8.17 3.92 14.82
C ASP A 223 7.66 4.73 13.63
N HIS A 224 7.18 4.06 12.58
CA HIS A 224 6.49 4.68 11.45
C HIS A 224 5.01 5.03 11.73
N GLY A 225 4.53 4.84 12.96
CA GLY A 225 3.18 5.18 13.40
C GLY A 225 2.08 4.28 12.86
N LEU A 226 2.43 3.13 12.28
CA LEU A 226 1.46 2.21 11.66
C LEU A 226 0.78 1.29 12.67
N LEU A 227 1.27 1.21 13.91
CA LEU A 227 0.72 0.39 14.97
C LEU A 227 0.14 1.20 16.13
N LEU A 228 -0.80 0.56 16.82
CA LEU A 228 -1.27 0.92 18.15
C LEU A 228 -0.94 -0.21 19.11
N THR A 229 -0.51 0.16 20.31
CA THR A 229 -0.46 -0.74 21.46
C THR A 229 -1.80 -0.73 22.19
N SER A 230 -2.11 -1.78 22.97
CA SER A 230 -3.34 -1.81 23.79
C SER A 230 -3.29 -0.80 24.92
N GLU A 231 -2.11 -0.61 25.48
CA GLU A 231 -1.79 0.32 26.57
C GLU A 231 -0.56 1.14 26.16
N PRO A 232 -0.38 2.38 26.68
CA PRO A 232 0.84 3.16 26.45
C PRO A 232 2.08 2.35 26.84
N LEU A 233 3.18 2.55 26.13
CA LEU A 233 4.41 1.82 26.43
C LEU A 233 5.13 2.52 27.59
N ASP A 234 5.66 1.73 28.54
CA ASP A 234 6.39 2.31 29.66
C ASP A 234 7.74 2.84 29.18
N PRO A 235 8.08 4.11 29.46
CA PRO A 235 9.36 4.67 29.06
C PRO A 235 10.50 4.03 29.86
N ILE A 236 11.55 3.65 29.15
CA ILE A 236 12.84 3.28 29.73
C ILE A 236 13.52 4.60 30.12
N ASP A 237 13.41 4.99 31.39
CA ASP A 237 14.22 6.08 31.93
C ASP A 237 15.67 5.55 32.08
N ASP A 238 16.63 6.17 31.40
CA ASP A 238 18.06 5.96 31.65
C ASP A 238 18.41 6.46 33.06
N GLU A 239 18.16 5.63 34.09
CA GLU A 239 18.80 5.80 35.40
C GLU A 239 20.28 5.40 35.28
N GLU A 240 21.16 6.27 34.76
CA GLU A 240 22.59 6.33 35.15
C GLU A 240 23.35 7.49 34.49
N SER A 241 23.29 8.67 35.11
CA SER A 241 24.46 9.55 35.21
C SER A 241 24.44 10.25 36.56
N SER A 242 24.49 9.47 37.63
CA SER A 242 24.93 9.97 38.92
C SER A 242 26.42 10.28 38.78
N GLY A 243 26.73 11.53 38.44
CA GLY A 243 28.09 12.03 38.47
C GLY A 243 28.71 11.73 39.83
N GLU A 244 29.79 10.96 39.84
CA GLU A 244 30.67 10.87 41.00
C GLU A 244 31.05 12.31 41.39
N PRO A 245 30.88 12.71 42.66
CA PRO A 245 31.43 13.98 43.09
C PRO A 245 32.94 13.86 43.08
N ASP A 246 33.60 14.63 42.21
CA ASP A 246 35.03 14.91 42.30
C ASP A 246 35.35 15.35 43.73
N ASN A 247 35.99 14.46 44.48
CA ASN A 247 36.54 14.79 45.79
C ASN A 247 37.73 15.74 45.60
N CYS A 248 37.63 16.88 46.30
CA CYS A 248 38.60 17.98 46.39
C CYS A 248 40.09 17.59 46.41
#